data_AF-A0A350CDR4-F1
#
_entry.id   AF-A0A350CDR4-F1
#
_cell.length_a   1.000
_cell.length_b   1.000
_cell.length_c   1.000
_cell.angle_alpha   90.00
_cell.angle_beta   90.00
_cell.angle_gamma   90.00
#
_symmetry.space_group_name_H-M   'P 1'
#
loop_
_entity.id
_entity.type
_entity.pdbx_description
1 polymer ?
#
loop_
_entity_poly.entity_id
_entity_poly.type
_entity_poly.pdbx_seq_one_letter_code
_entity_poly.pdbx_strand_id
1 'polypeptide(L)'
;MRRRISTNSVSVRESARGGFSLIELLVAIVIIAILMALILPAIAGARSRAQVAQVTSDITQLDNAIAKFKSVYNVEPPSSLYIPPVGDASKWPAADRSKVRAIWPQFNFDTNGGLANGTKDLHLNGAECLVFFLGGVEQFSSDGTPMVIGFSKDPRSPWQTAGTNREGPFFEFANERFTDLDGDKLLEYIDALPGQTTPYLYLSSQGRNYLRKNDTGKLDDYDVFGGANNDKDLKFVYLKTSEPPQAHRANGYQIISP
;
A
#
# COMPACT_ATOMS: atom_id res chain seq x y z
N MET A 1 61.29 7.73 -76.68
CA MET A 1 61.10 6.63 -75.71
C MET A 1 59.87 6.97 -74.85
N ARG A 2 58.68 6.47 -75.19
CA ARG A 2 57.43 6.70 -74.42
C ARG A 2 56.93 5.36 -73.90
N ARG A 3 56.96 5.19 -72.57
CA ARG A 3 56.58 3.97 -71.84
C ARG A 3 55.06 3.97 -71.69
N ARG A 4 54.35 2.98 -72.26
CA ARG A 4 52.91 2.76 -72.03
C ARG A 4 52.72 2.19 -70.62
N ILE A 5 52.02 2.92 -69.76
CA ILE A 5 51.56 2.41 -68.46
C ILE A 5 50.28 1.61 -68.72
N SER A 6 50.30 0.32 -68.37
CA SER A 6 49.12 -0.54 -68.40
C SER A 6 48.33 -0.32 -67.10
N THR A 7 47.14 0.28 -67.22
CA THR A 7 46.19 0.40 -66.11
C THR A 7 45.38 -0.89 -66.02
N ASN A 8 45.64 -1.72 -65.00
CA ASN A 8 44.77 -2.85 -64.66
C ASN A 8 43.44 -2.31 -64.13
N SER A 9 42.35 -2.58 -64.84
CA SER A 9 40.99 -2.32 -64.38
C SER A 9 40.60 -3.36 -63.33
N VAL A 10 40.44 -2.93 -62.07
CA VAL A 10 39.84 -3.76 -61.02
C VAL A 10 38.35 -3.89 -61.34
N SER A 11 37.89 -5.08 -61.74
CA SER A 11 36.46 -5.34 -61.91
C SER A 11 35.83 -5.52 -60.53
N VAL A 12 35.06 -4.52 -60.11
CA VAL A 12 34.16 -4.66 -58.96
C VAL A 12 33.08 -5.65 -59.39
N ARG A 13 33.13 -6.88 -58.87
CA ARG A 13 32.01 -7.82 -59.02
C ARG A 13 30.84 -7.25 -58.23
N GLU A 14 29.87 -6.66 -58.92
CA GLU A 14 28.56 -6.43 -58.32
C GLU A 14 27.98 -7.80 -57.93
N SER A 15 28.01 -8.10 -56.64
CA SER A 15 27.24 -9.19 -56.07
C SER A 15 25.77 -8.88 -56.35
N ALA A 16 25.17 -9.56 -57.33
CA ALA A 16 23.74 -9.47 -57.61
C ALA A 16 22.99 -9.76 -56.31
N ARG A 17 22.41 -8.72 -55.72
CA ARG A 17 21.54 -8.85 -54.55
C ARG A 17 20.30 -9.59 -55.02
N GLY A 18 20.17 -10.87 -54.64
CA GLY A 18 18.97 -11.65 -54.90
C GLY A 18 17.77 -10.95 -54.25
N GLY A 19 16.76 -10.61 -55.06
CA GLY A 19 15.48 -10.14 -54.55
C GLY A 19 14.72 -11.27 -53.89
N PHE A 20 14.00 -10.97 -52.82
CA PHE A 20 13.10 -11.92 -52.15
C PHE A 20 12.01 -12.40 -53.12
N SER A 21 11.77 -13.71 -53.19
CA SER A 21 10.61 -14.25 -53.90
C SER A 21 9.33 -14.03 -53.08
N LEU A 22 8.19 -13.89 -53.77
CA LEU A 22 6.87 -13.77 -53.13
C LEU A 22 6.56 -14.96 -52.22
N ILE A 23 7.05 -16.16 -52.58
CA ILE A 23 6.81 -17.38 -51.80
C ILE A 23 7.60 -17.40 -50.50
N GLU A 24 8.85 -16.91 -50.51
CA GLU A 24 9.66 -16.79 -49.29
C GLU A 24 9.04 -15.80 -48.30
N LEU A 25 8.52 -14.68 -48.80
CA LEU A 25 7.78 -13.71 -47.98
C LEU A 25 6.49 -14.32 -47.40
N LEU A 26 5.74 -15.07 -48.22
CA LEU A 26 4.48 -15.69 -47.81
C LEU A 26 4.68 -16.75 -46.72
N VAL A 27 5.69 -17.61 -46.86
CA VAL A 27 6.01 -18.61 -45.83
C VAL A 27 6.46 -17.92 -44.54
N ALA A 28 7.26 -16.86 -44.63
CA ALA A 28 7.73 -16.13 -43.45
C ALA A 28 6.58 -15.53 -42.63
N ILE A 29 5.60 -14.88 -43.29
CA ILE A 29 4.45 -14.31 -42.56
C ILE A 29 3.56 -15.39 -41.93
N VAL A 30 3.42 -16.56 -42.58
CA VAL A 30 2.65 -17.69 -42.03
C VAL A 30 3.32 -18.22 -40.76
N ILE A 31 4.64 -18.39 -40.77
CA ILE A 31 5.39 -18.84 -39.58
C ILE A 31 5.23 -17.82 -38.44
N ILE A 32 5.40 -16.52 -38.73
CA ILE A 32 5.22 -15.45 -37.72
C ILE A 32 3.79 -15.46 -37.15
N ALA A 33 2.77 -15.62 -38.00
CA ALA A 33 1.38 -15.67 -37.57
C ALA A 33 1.10 -16.85 -36.62
N ILE A 34 1.62 -18.05 -36.93
CA ILE A 34 1.50 -19.24 -36.07
C ILE A 34 2.20 -18.99 -34.73
N LEU A 35 3.42 -18.45 -34.74
CA LEU A 35 4.15 -18.16 -33.50
C LEU A 35 3.41 -17.15 -32.62
N MET A 36 2.89 -16.06 -33.20
CA MET A 36 2.10 -15.08 -32.46
C MET A 36 0.81 -15.69 -31.88
N ALA A 37 0.10 -16.53 -32.66
CA ALA A 37 -1.13 -17.18 -32.21
C ALA A 37 -0.91 -18.07 -30.98
N LEU A 38 0.24 -18.72 -30.87
CA LEU A 38 0.60 -19.56 -29.71
C LEU A 38 1.02 -18.73 -28.49
N ILE A 39 1.60 -17.54 -28.70
CA ILE A 39 2.13 -16.69 -27.63
C ILE A 39 1.01 -15.90 -26.91
N LEU A 40 0.03 -15.37 -27.64
CA LEU A 40 -1.04 -14.53 -27.09
C LEU A 40 -1.80 -15.13 -25.88
N PRO A 41 -2.29 -16.39 -25.91
CA PRO A 41 -3.01 -16.96 -24.76
C PRO A 41 -2.10 -17.15 -23.54
N ALA A 42 -0.80 -17.43 -23.74
CA ALA A 42 0.15 -17.59 -22.65
C ALA A 42 0.45 -16.27 -21.90
N ILE A 43 0.41 -15.14 -22.62
CA ILE A 43 0.67 -13.80 -22.04
C ILE A 43 -0.40 -13.42 -21.00
N ALA A 44 -1.68 -13.72 -21.25
CA ALA A 44 -2.75 -13.38 -20.32
C ALA A 44 -2.57 -14.09 -18.96
N GLY A 45 -2.23 -15.40 -18.99
CA GLY A 45 -1.94 -16.17 -17.78
C GLY A 45 -0.64 -15.76 -17.09
N ALA A 46 0.37 -15.29 -17.84
CA ALA A 46 1.59 -14.73 -17.26
C ALA A 46 1.31 -13.40 -16.55
N ARG A 47 0.48 -12.53 -17.13
CA ARG A 47 0.10 -11.24 -16.54
C ARG A 47 -0.67 -11.41 -15.23
N SER A 48 -1.68 -12.29 -15.20
CA SER A 48 -2.43 -12.56 -13.96
C SER A 48 -1.53 -13.10 -12.85
N ARG A 49 -0.60 -14.01 -13.17
CA ARG A 49 0.39 -14.50 -12.19
C ARG A 49 1.35 -13.42 -11.71
N ALA A 50 1.80 -12.53 -12.60
CA ALA A 50 2.65 -11.40 -12.22
C ALA A 50 1.92 -10.44 -11.27
N GLN A 51 0.64 -10.16 -11.52
CA GLN A 51 -0.21 -9.34 -10.66
C GLN A 51 -0.36 -9.95 -9.26
N VAL A 52 -0.70 -11.24 -9.17
CA VAL A 52 -0.78 -11.95 -7.88
C VAL A 52 0.56 -11.96 -7.16
N ALA A 53 1.67 -12.18 -7.89
CA ALA A 53 3.01 -12.15 -7.31
C ALA A 53 3.37 -10.77 -6.76
N GLN A 54 2.95 -9.69 -7.43
CA GLN A 54 3.17 -8.33 -6.97
C GLN A 54 2.42 -8.04 -5.66
N VAL A 55 1.12 -8.33 -5.61
CA VAL A 55 0.32 -8.18 -4.38
C VAL A 55 0.87 -9.05 -3.24
N THR A 56 1.26 -10.28 -3.54
CA THR A 56 1.86 -11.19 -2.55
C THR A 56 3.17 -10.62 -2.00
N SER A 57 4.00 -10.03 -2.86
CA SER A 57 5.24 -9.35 -2.46
C SER A 57 4.94 -8.15 -1.58
N ASP A 58 3.95 -7.33 -1.93
CA ASP A 58 3.55 -6.16 -1.14
C ASP A 58 3.08 -6.57 0.26
N ILE A 59 2.21 -7.58 0.36
CA ILE A 59 1.76 -8.12 1.66
C ILE A 59 2.95 -8.65 2.46
N THR A 60 3.89 -9.35 1.82
CA THR A 60 5.10 -9.85 2.50
C THR A 60 5.97 -8.70 3.02
N GLN A 61 6.06 -7.60 2.28
CA GLN A 61 6.80 -6.41 2.72
C GLN A 61 6.08 -5.67 3.86
N LEU A 62 4.76 -5.58 3.82
CA LEU A 62 3.94 -5.05 4.92
C LEU A 62 4.08 -5.92 6.17
N ASP A 63 4.06 -7.25 6.05
CA ASP A 63 4.31 -8.19 7.14
C ASP A 63 5.67 -7.93 7.81
N ASN A 64 6.71 -7.75 7.00
CA ASN A 64 8.05 -7.42 7.50
C ASN A 64 8.07 -6.04 8.20
N ALA A 65 7.34 -5.06 7.68
CA ALA A 65 7.22 -3.74 8.30
C ALA A 65 6.50 -3.81 9.66
N ILE A 66 5.42 -4.58 9.77
CA ILE A 66 4.72 -4.83 11.04
C ILE A 66 5.64 -5.55 12.03
N ALA A 67 6.41 -6.54 11.57
CA ALA A 67 7.38 -7.23 12.42
C ALA A 67 8.47 -6.27 12.95
N LYS A 68 8.96 -5.35 12.11
CA LYS A 68 9.90 -4.29 12.54
C LYS A 68 9.24 -3.34 13.54
N PHE A 69 8.02 -2.89 13.28
CA PHE A 69 7.26 -2.04 14.20
C PHE A 69 7.11 -2.72 15.57
N LYS A 70 6.70 -3.98 15.58
CA LYS A 70 6.56 -4.79 16.80
C LYS A 70 7.90 -4.98 17.51
N SER A 71 9.01 -5.11 16.79
CA SER A 71 10.34 -5.18 17.40
C SER A 71 10.76 -3.88 18.10
N VAL A 72 10.29 -2.72 17.63
CA VAL A 72 10.61 -1.41 18.22
C VAL A 72 9.69 -1.12 19.41
N TYR A 73 8.39 -1.32 19.25
CA TYR A 73 7.37 -0.89 20.22
C TYR A 73 6.81 -2.03 21.09
N ASN A 74 7.21 -3.27 20.85
CA ASN A 74 6.73 -4.47 21.55
C ASN A 74 5.20 -4.69 21.46
N VAL A 75 4.54 -3.99 20.54
CA VAL A 75 3.10 -4.10 20.25
C VAL A 75 2.89 -4.08 18.74
N GLU A 76 1.83 -4.74 18.27
CA GLU A 76 1.42 -4.66 16.86
C GLU A 76 0.76 -3.30 16.59
N PRO A 77 0.85 -2.78 15.35
CA PRO A 77 0.12 -1.58 14.98
C PRO A 77 -1.37 -1.74 15.32
N PRO A 78 -2.00 -0.74 15.95
CA PRO A 78 -3.44 -0.74 16.14
C PRO A 78 -4.21 -0.84 14.83
N SER A 79 -5.38 -1.47 14.85
CA SER A 79 -6.33 -1.46 13.72
C SER A 79 -7.50 -0.48 13.93
N SER A 80 -7.44 0.32 15.00
CA SER A 80 -8.33 1.45 15.18
C SER A 80 -7.73 2.46 16.16
N LEU A 81 -7.92 3.75 15.90
CA LEU A 81 -7.53 4.82 16.80
C LEU A 81 -8.47 6.01 16.65
N TYR A 82 -9.13 6.42 17.74
CA TYR A 82 -9.81 7.71 17.77
C TYR A 82 -8.87 8.78 18.34
N ILE A 83 -8.77 9.91 17.64
CA ILE A 83 -8.00 11.07 18.04
C ILE A 83 -9.00 12.24 18.22
N PRO A 84 -9.21 12.72 19.45
CA PRO A 84 -10.08 13.87 19.69
C PRO A 84 -9.42 15.17 19.20
N PRO A 85 -10.15 16.30 19.12
CA PRO A 85 -9.59 17.59 18.78
C PRO A 85 -8.47 18.00 19.73
N VAL A 86 -7.48 18.70 19.19
CA VAL A 86 -6.36 19.24 19.98
C VAL A 86 -6.89 20.23 21.03
N GLY A 87 -6.32 20.20 22.24
CA GLY A 87 -6.66 21.12 23.33
C GLY A 87 -7.63 20.57 24.37
N ASP A 88 -8.14 19.35 24.20
CA ASP A 88 -8.96 18.67 25.21
C ASP A 88 -8.53 17.20 25.39
N ALA A 89 -7.46 17.00 26.15
CA ALA A 89 -6.93 15.66 26.44
C ALA A 89 -7.93 14.75 27.17
N SER A 90 -8.97 15.31 27.80
CA SER A 90 -9.96 14.55 28.56
C SER A 90 -10.88 13.71 27.68
N LYS A 91 -11.04 14.09 26.41
CA LYS A 91 -11.88 13.40 25.42
C LYS A 91 -11.28 12.12 24.87
N TRP A 92 -9.99 11.87 25.13
CA TRP A 92 -9.34 10.65 24.69
C TRP A 92 -9.94 9.41 25.41
N PRO A 93 -10.47 8.43 24.67
CA PRO A 93 -10.95 7.17 25.24
C PRO A 93 -9.80 6.43 25.93
N ALA A 94 -10.08 5.85 27.10
CA ALA A 94 -9.06 5.14 27.89
C ALA A 94 -8.35 4.03 27.10
N ALA A 95 -9.08 3.32 26.22
CA ALA A 95 -8.52 2.28 25.35
C ALA A 95 -7.50 2.86 24.36
N ASP A 96 -7.84 3.96 23.69
CA ASP A 96 -6.97 4.59 22.68
C ASP A 96 -5.77 5.27 23.33
N ARG A 97 -5.95 5.90 24.50
CA ARG A 97 -4.82 6.39 25.32
C ARG A 97 -3.84 5.28 25.66
N SER A 98 -4.34 4.11 26.02
CA SER A 98 -3.50 2.95 26.36
C SER A 98 -2.69 2.48 25.17
N LYS A 99 -3.28 2.42 23.97
CA LYS A 99 -2.58 2.07 22.73
C LYS A 99 -1.45 3.06 22.44
N VAL A 100 -1.74 4.35 22.45
CA VAL A 100 -0.75 5.41 22.21
C VAL A 100 0.36 5.40 23.26
N ARG A 101 0.03 5.19 24.53
CA ARG A 101 1.03 5.09 25.62
C ARG A 101 1.93 3.87 25.51
N ALA A 102 1.43 2.76 24.97
CA ALA A 102 2.24 1.57 24.75
C ALA A 102 3.33 1.80 23.69
N ILE A 103 3.03 2.61 22.66
CA ILE A 103 3.96 2.96 21.58
C ILE A 103 4.87 4.12 22.00
N TRP A 104 4.29 5.20 22.55
CA TRP A 104 4.99 6.41 22.97
C TRP A 104 4.73 6.72 24.45
N PRO A 105 5.60 6.26 25.38
CA PRO A 105 5.42 6.45 26.81
C PRO A 105 5.45 7.90 27.29
N GLN A 106 5.98 8.84 26.50
CA GLN A 106 6.05 10.27 26.83
C GLN A 106 5.12 11.17 26.01
N PHE A 107 4.37 10.61 25.06
CA PHE A 107 3.34 11.28 24.26
C PHE A 107 2.54 12.33 25.05
N ASN A 108 2.45 13.53 24.50
CA ASN A 108 1.66 14.61 25.06
C ASN A 108 0.23 14.60 24.50
N PHE A 109 -0.74 14.26 25.34
CA PHE A 109 -2.15 14.20 24.94
C PHE A 109 -2.82 15.57 24.80
N ASP A 110 -2.27 16.63 25.41
CA ASP A 110 -2.83 17.98 25.28
C ASP A 110 -2.64 18.54 23.87
N THR A 111 -1.54 18.16 23.23
CA THR A 111 -1.17 18.58 21.87
C THR A 111 -1.39 17.47 20.84
N ASN A 112 -2.00 16.33 21.23
CA ASN A 112 -2.03 15.10 20.42
C ASN A 112 -0.68 14.80 19.76
N GLY A 113 0.39 14.79 20.53
CA GLY A 113 1.73 14.50 20.01
C GLY A 113 2.25 15.55 19.05
N GLY A 114 1.74 16.78 19.09
CA GLY A 114 2.18 17.88 18.24
C GLY A 114 1.42 18.03 16.92
N LEU A 115 0.25 17.39 16.78
CA LEU A 115 -0.66 17.68 15.67
C LEU A 115 -1.05 19.17 15.66
N ALA A 116 -1.28 19.71 14.46
CA ALA A 116 -1.63 21.12 14.29
C ALA A 116 -2.96 21.47 14.99
N ASN A 117 -3.05 22.69 15.51
CA ASN A 117 -4.27 23.15 16.19
C ASN A 117 -5.43 23.27 15.19
N GLY A 118 -6.64 22.82 15.56
CA GLY A 118 -7.81 22.81 14.68
C GLY A 118 -8.10 21.46 13.98
N THR A 119 -7.33 20.41 14.26
CA THR A 119 -7.68 19.03 13.91
C THR A 119 -9.05 18.67 14.50
N LYS A 120 -10.00 18.30 13.64
CA LYS A 120 -11.29 17.75 14.05
C LYS A 120 -11.10 16.35 14.64
N ASP A 121 -12.13 15.80 15.27
CA ASP A 121 -12.21 14.38 15.62
C ASP A 121 -11.76 13.51 14.42
N LEU A 122 -10.71 12.71 14.59
CA LEU A 122 -10.22 11.76 13.57
C LEU A 122 -10.50 10.34 14.03
N HIS A 123 -10.96 9.50 13.10
CA HIS A 123 -11.31 8.11 13.37
C HIS A 123 -10.53 7.18 12.45
N LEU A 124 -9.34 6.78 12.88
CA LEU A 124 -8.52 5.86 12.10
C LEU A 124 -9.16 4.46 12.13
N ASN A 125 -9.54 3.96 10.96
CA ASN A 125 -9.91 2.59 10.68
C ASN A 125 -8.65 1.71 10.49
N GLY A 126 -8.84 0.42 10.19
CA GLY A 126 -7.73 -0.51 10.03
C GLY A 126 -6.77 -0.13 8.89
N ALA A 127 -7.32 0.27 7.74
CA ALA A 127 -6.54 0.63 6.56
C ALA A 127 -5.73 1.91 6.78
N GLU A 128 -6.34 2.93 7.38
CA GLU A 128 -5.66 4.19 7.75
C GLU A 128 -4.61 3.96 8.82
N CYS A 129 -4.92 3.13 9.83
CA CYS A 129 -3.94 2.76 10.83
C CYS A 129 -2.71 2.07 10.22
N LEU A 130 -2.90 1.22 9.21
CA LEU A 130 -1.78 0.56 8.53
C LEU A 130 -0.85 1.61 7.90
N VAL A 131 -1.40 2.60 7.21
CA VAL A 131 -0.63 3.69 6.60
C VAL A 131 0.00 4.58 7.67
N PHE A 132 -0.77 5.02 8.65
CA PHE A 132 -0.29 5.90 9.72
C PHE A 132 0.84 5.27 10.54
N PHE A 133 0.69 4.04 11.03
CA PHE A 133 1.68 3.44 11.92
C PHE A 133 2.91 2.90 11.21
N LEU A 134 2.80 2.48 9.95
CA LEU A 134 3.94 2.00 9.17
C LEU A 134 4.61 3.11 8.35
N GLY A 135 3.87 4.13 7.96
CA GLY A 135 4.32 5.23 7.10
C GLY A 135 4.63 6.50 7.89
N GLY A 136 3.91 6.74 8.98
CA GLY A 136 4.04 7.92 9.81
C GLY A 136 2.94 8.95 9.60
N VAL A 137 3.22 10.18 10.03
CA VAL A 137 2.26 11.29 9.89
C VAL A 137 2.05 11.60 8.42
N GLU A 138 0.79 11.75 8.04
CA GLU A 138 0.37 12.04 6.68
C GLU A 138 0.47 13.55 6.39
N GLN A 139 0.89 13.89 5.18
CA GLN A 139 1.03 15.24 4.70
C GLN A 139 0.74 15.31 3.20
N PHE A 140 0.43 16.50 2.71
CA PHE A 140 0.30 16.77 1.28
C PHE A 140 1.42 17.71 0.84
N SER A 141 2.05 17.40 -0.30
CA SER A 141 2.99 18.31 -0.95
C SER A 141 2.29 19.61 -1.36
N SER A 142 3.08 20.62 -1.75
CA SER A 142 2.55 21.85 -2.38
C SER A 142 1.69 21.57 -3.60
N ASP A 143 1.93 20.44 -4.27
CA ASP A 143 1.28 20.04 -5.51
C ASP A 143 0.08 19.11 -5.23
N GLY A 144 -0.29 18.95 -3.96
CA GLY A 144 -1.40 18.10 -3.52
C GLY A 144 -1.09 16.60 -3.52
N THR A 145 0.18 16.20 -3.72
CA THR A 145 0.57 14.79 -3.68
C THR A 145 0.55 14.28 -2.23
N PRO A 146 -0.21 13.21 -1.93
CA PRO A 146 -0.21 12.60 -0.62
C PRO A 146 1.14 11.96 -0.33
N MET A 147 1.62 12.08 0.91
CA MET A 147 2.84 11.45 1.38
C MET A 147 2.77 11.15 2.88
N VAL A 148 3.60 10.23 3.31
CA VAL A 148 3.85 9.95 4.73
C VAL A 148 5.30 10.31 5.05
N ILE A 149 5.53 10.93 6.20
CA ILE A 149 6.84 11.52 6.55
C ILE A 149 7.50 10.86 7.77
N GLY A 150 7.02 9.68 8.19
CA GLY A 150 7.50 9.00 9.40
C GLY A 150 7.00 9.66 10.69
N PHE A 151 7.69 9.42 11.79
CA PHE A 151 7.40 10.04 13.10
C PHE A 151 8.55 10.92 13.58
N SER A 152 8.24 11.96 14.35
CA SER A 152 9.28 12.76 14.99
C SER A 152 10.02 11.95 16.05
N LYS A 153 11.33 12.18 16.18
CA LYS A 153 12.13 11.60 17.28
C LYS A 153 11.88 12.28 18.63
N ASP A 154 11.07 13.34 18.70
CA ASP A 154 10.63 13.90 19.97
C ASP A 154 9.61 12.94 20.62
N PRO A 155 9.94 12.31 21.75
CA PRO A 155 9.07 11.32 22.38
C PRO A 155 7.79 11.93 22.98
N ARG A 156 7.74 13.26 23.18
CA ARG A 156 6.52 13.97 23.63
C ARG A 156 5.63 14.36 22.47
N SER A 157 6.23 14.61 21.31
CA SER A 157 5.55 15.11 20.12
C SER A 157 5.86 14.28 18.87
N PRO A 158 5.59 12.96 18.86
CA PRO A 158 5.94 12.10 17.72
C PRO A 158 5.15 12.43 16.45
N TRP A 159 4.01 13.10 16.57
CA TRP A 159 3.10 13.41 15.47
C TRP A 159 3.28 14.82 14.91
N GLN A 160 4.24 15.60 15.42
CA GLN A 160 4.51 16.95 14.90
C GLN A 160 5.01 16.88 13.45
N THR A 161 4.41 17.64 12.53
CA THR A 161 4.83 17.65 11.11
C THR A 161 6.04 18.54 10.84
N ALA A 162 6.40 19.43 11.77
CA ALA A 162 7.52 20.35 11.62
C ALA A 162 8.88 19.67 11.92
N GLY A 163 9.93 20.13 11.23
CA GLY A 163 11.32 19.73 11.46
C GLY A 163 11.79 18.52 10.65
N THR A 164 13.10 18.28 10.66
CA THR A 164 13.77 17.23 9.86
C THR A 164 14.22 16.01 10.67
N ASN A 165 14.18 16.07 12.00
CA ASN A 165 14.65 14.98 12.86
C ASN A 165 13.54 13.94 13.09
N ARG A 166 13.44 13.00 12.16
CA ARG A 166 12.35 12.02 12.09
C ARG A 166 12.90 10.59 11.96
N GLU A 167 12.14 9.64 12.48
CA GLU A 167 12.29 8.23 12.15
C GLU A 167 11.60 7.99 10.82
N GLY A 168 12.29 7.32 9.89
CA GLY A 168 11.71 6.98 8.59
C GLY A 168 10.57 5.97 8.73
N PRO A 169 9.80 5.76 7.65
CA PRO A 169 8.72 4.80 7.68
C PRO A 169 9.25 3.36 7.83
N PHE A 170 8.45 2.49 8.44
CA PHE A 170 8.68 1.04 8.46
C PHE A 170 8.42 0.41 7.08
N PHE A 171 7.55 1.03 6.29
CA PHE A 171 7.19 0.62 4.94
C PHE A 171 7.18 1.82 3.98
N GLU A 172 7.84 1.67 2.83
CA GLU A 172 7.89 2.71 1.79
C GLU A 172 6.64 2.62 0.91
N PHE A 173 5.65 3.47 1.22
CA PHE A 173 4.41 3.54 0.45
C PHE A 173 4.62 4.29 -0.88
N ALA A 174 4.21 3.66 -1.98
CA ALA A 174 4.14 4.30 -3.28
C ALA A 174 3.01 5.36 -3.34
N ASN A 175 3.36 6.62 -3.60
CA ASN A 175 2.44 7.76 -3.51
C ASN A 175 1.20 7.63 -4.43
N GLU A 176 1.34 6.96 -5.57
CA GLU A 176 0.27 6.75 -6.54
C GLU A 176 -0.82 5.76 -6.08
N ARG A 177 -0.59 5.05 -4.98
CA ARG A 177 -1.53 4.08 -4.41
C ARG A 177 -2.20 4.57 -3.12
N PHE A 178 -2.01 5.84 -2.77
CA PHE A 178 -2.81 6.44 -1.72
C PHE A 178 -4.20 6.80 -2.25
N THR A 179 -5.21 6.52 -1.42
CA THR A 179 -6.59 6.95 -1.61
C THR A 179 -7.10 7.56 -0.30
N ASP A 180 -8.16 8.34 -0.39
CA ASP A 180 -8.94 8.88 0.73
C ASP A 180 -10.40 8.54 0.41
N LEU A 181 -10.88 7.42 0.95
CA LEU A 181 -12.13 6.79 0.52
C LEU A 181 -13.36 7.42 1.17
N ASP A 182 -13.24 7.87 2.42
CA ASP A 182 -14.32 8.47 3.20
C ASP A 182 -14.27 10.01 3.26
N GLY A 183 -13.21 10.62 2.73
CA GLY A 183 -13.06 12.07 2.59
C GLY A 183 -12.62 12.78 3.87
N ASP A 184 -12.12 12.04 4.86
CA ASP A 184 -11.63 12.59 6.12
C ASP A 184 -10.17 13.10 6.06
N LYS A 185 -9.51 12.89 4.91
CA LYS A 185 -8.13 13.27 4.58
C LYS A 185 -7.06 12.41 5.24
N LEU A 186 -7.44 11.28 5.82
CA LEU A 186 -6.51 10.21 6.14
C LEU A 186 -6.26 9.36 4.89
N LEU A 187 -5.09 8.74 4.84
CA LEU A 187 -4.68 8.00 3.65
C LEU A 187 -4.87 6.50 3.87
N GLU A 188 -5.56 5.86 2.93
CA GLU A 188 -5.56 4.41 2.81
C GLU A 188 -4.69 3.96 1.64
N TYR A 189 -4.34 2.67 1.62
CA TYR A 189 -3.42 2.12 0.62
C TYR A 189 -4.06 1.02 -0.21
N ILE A 190 -4.14 1.22 -1.53
CA ILE A 190 -4.66 0.21 -2.46
C ILE A 190 -3.57 -0.77 -2.91
N ASP A 191 -4.01 -1.95 -3.33
CA ASP A 191 -3.10 -2.96 -3.89
C ASP A 191 -2.60 -2.57 -5.30
N ALA A 192 -1.72 -3.40 -5.86
CA ALA A 192 -1.14 -3.17 -7.18
C ALA A 192 -2.05 -3.59 -8.35
N LEU A 193 -3.25 -4.10 -8.10
CA LEU A 193 -4.12 -4.63 -9.16
C LEU A 193 -4.73 -3.48 -9.97
N PRO A 194 -4.82 -3.63 -11.31
CA PRO A 194 -5.38 -2.58 -12.15
C PRO A 194 -6.86 -2.32 -11.83
N GLY A 195 -7.22 -1.06 -11.58
CA GLY A 195 -8.59 -0.65 -11.32
C GLY A 195 -9.06 -0.94 -9.89
N GLN A 196 -8.16 -1.32 -8.98
CA GLN A 196 -8.50 -1.45 -7.57
C GLN A 196 -8.86 -0.09 -6.98
N THR A 197 -9.95 -0.06 -6.22
CA THR A 197 -10.41 1.14 -5.47
C THR A 197 -10.57 0.87 -3.98
N THR A 198 -10.42 -0.39 -3.57
CA THR A 198 -10.57 -0.80 -2.18
C THR A 198 -9.17 -0.93 -1.57
N PRO A 199 -8.89 -0.32 -0.41
CA PRO A 199 -7.59 -0.42 0.23
C PRO A 199 -7.37 -1.80 0.86
N TYR A 200 -6.12 -2.08 1.23
CA TYR A 200 -5.78 -3.23 2.06
C TYR A 200 -6.56 -3.17 3.38
N LEU A 201 -7.22 -4.26 3.72
CA LEU A 201 -7.81 -4.41 5.04
C LEU A 201 -6.73 -4.84 6.03
N TYR A 202 -6.65 -4.15 7.15
CA TYR A 202 -5.78 -4.50 8.26
C TYR A 202 -6.55 -4.68 9.56
N LEU A 203 -6.35 -5.82 10.21
CA LEU A 203 -6.99 -6.17 11.48
C LEU A 203 -5.91 -6.58 12.48
N SER A 204 -5.98 -6.06 13.71
CA SER A 204 -5.05 -6.38 14.78
C SER A 204 -5.83 -6.82 16.01
N SER A 205 -5.47 -7.99 16.53
CA SER A 205 -6.09 -8.59 17.70
C SER A 205 -5.72 -7.83 18.98
N GLN A 206 -4.54 -7.19 19.00
CA GLN A 206 -3.94 -6.56 20.18
C GLN A 206 -4.03 -7.43 21.46
N GLY A 207 -3.94 -8.77 21.31
CA GLY A 207 -4.08 -9.73 22.42
C GLY A 207 -5.51 -9.99 22.88
N ARG A 208 -6.50 -9.63 22.06
CA ARG A 208 -7.94 -9.89 22.22
C ARG A 208 -8.48 -10.49 20.90
N ASN A 209 -9.77 -10.79 20.80
CA ASN A 209 -10.32 -11.14 19.48
C ASN A 209 -10.26 -9.93 18.52
N TYR A 210 -10.34 -10.15 17.21
CA TYR A 210 -10.56 -9.11 16.17
C TYR A 210 -11.94 -8.43 16.31
N LEU A 211 -12.44 -8.27 17.54
CA LEU A 211 -13.73 -7.70 17.83
C LEU A 211 -13.51 -6.25 18.23
N ARG A 212 -14.18 -5.33 17.53
CA ARG A 212 -14.72 -4.15 18.19
C ARG A 212 -16.24 -4.20 18.15
N LYS A 213 -16.82 -4.23 19.35
CA LYS A 213 -18.25 -3.98 19.58
C LYS A 213 -18.46 -2.47 19.55
N ASN A 214 -19.45 -1.98 18.81
CA ASN A 214 -19.98 -0.64 19.08
C ASN A 214 -21.13 -0.75 20.10
N ASP A 215 -20.84 -0.69 21.40
CA ASP A 215 -21.92 -0.72 22.41
C ASP A 215 -22.79 0.57 22.40
N THR A 216 -22.44 1.57 21.59
CA THR A 216 -23.14 2.87 21.48
C THR A 216 -23.11 3.51 20.07
N GLY A 217 -22.83 2.74 19.00
CA GLY A 217 -23.07 3.17 17.61
C GLY A 217 -21.95 3.91 16.84
N LYS A 218 -21.10 3.09 16.17
CA LYS A 218 -20.16 3.35 15.04
C LYS A 218 -18.80 4.00 15.36
N LEU A 219 -17.69 3.69 14.67
CA LEU A 219 -17.39 2.81 13.52
C LEU A 219 -16.82 1.44 13.95
N ASP A 220 -17.17 0.41 13.18
CA ASP A 220 -16.61 -0.94 13.30
C ASP A 220 -15.23 -0.93 12.60
N ASP A 221 -14.23 -1.65 13.11
CA ASP A 221 -12.89 -1.80 12.50
C ASP A 221 -12.89 -2.49 11.12
N TYR A 222 -14.10 -2.81 10.63
CA TYR A 222 -14.43 -3.37 9.32
C TYR A 222 -15.04 -2.36 8.35
N ASP A 223 -15.34 -1.14 8.81
CA ASP A 223 -15.90 -0.06 7.97
C ASP A 223 -14.75 0.63 7.25
N VAL A 224 -14.55 0.24 5.99
CA VAL A 224 -13.52 0.78 5.10
C VAL A 224 -14.05 2.00 4.34
N PHE A 225 -15.37 2.21 4.30
CA PHE A 225 -16.02 3.19 3.42
C PHE A 225 -16.65 4.38 4.16
N GLY A 226 -16.52 4.43 5.48
CA GLY A 226 -17.06 5.47 6.35
C GLY A 226 -18.57 5.59 6.25
N GLY A 227 -19.34 4.95 7.14
CA GLY A 227 -20.77 5.25 7.22
C GLY A 227 -21.67 4.22 7.88
N ALA A 228 -22.76 3.89 7.22
CA ALA A 228 -23.61 2.78 7.64
C ALA A 228 -23.08 1.52 7.00
N ASN A 229 -22.51 0.65 7.84
CA ASN A 229 -22.49 -0.81 7.73
C ASN A 229 -23.22 -1.31 6.46
N ASN A 230 -22.49 -1.42 5.36
CA ASN A 230 -22.98 -1.84 4.05
C ASN A 230 -22.34 -3.17 3.63
N ASP A 231 -22.82 -3.77 2.53
CA ASP A 231 -22.37 -5.10 2.10
C ASP A 231 -20.90 -5.14 1.62
N LYS A 232 -20.26 -3.97 1.46
CA LYS A 232 -18.82 -3.84 1.21
C LYS A 232 -18.00 -3.82 2.51
N ASP A 233 -18.63 -3.67 3.67
CA ASP A 233 -17.98 -3.82 4.97
C ASP A 233 -17.84 -5.31 5.27
N LEU A 234 -16.61 -5.75 5.49
CA LEU A 234 -16.21 -7.17 5.44
C LEU A 234 -16.57 -7.97 6.71
N LYS A 235 -17.81 -7.82 7.19
CA LYS A 235 -18.34 -8.39 8.43
C LYS A 235 -18.26 -9.91 8.54
N PHE A 236 -18.30 -10.62 7.41
CA PHE A 236 -18.54 -12.08 7.38
C PHE A 236 -17.35 -12.92 6.92
N VAL A 237 -16.23 -12.30 6.49
CA VAL A 237 -15.11 -13.05 5.89
C VAL A 237 -14.11 -13.56 6.94
N TYR A 238 -14.03 -12.92 8.12
CA TYR A 238 -12.95 -13.17 9.10
C TYR A 238 -13.40 -13.64 10.49
N LEU A 239 -14.70 -13.87 10.65
CA LEU A 239 -15.29 -14.43 11.86
C LEU A 239 -15.81 -15.83 11.54
N LYS A 240 -15.37 -16.84 12.29
CA LYS A 240 -15.99 -18.17 12.21
C LYS A 240 -17.46 -18.04 12.64
N THR A 241 -18.37 -18.59 11.83
CA THR A 241 -19.84 -18.51 12.01
C THR A 241 -20.38 -19.36 13.16
N SER A 242 -19.52 -20.14 13.85
CA SER A 242 -19.86 -20.87 15.07
C SER A 242 -19.54 -20.02 16.30
N GLU A 243 -20.54 -19.77 17.17
CA GLU A 243 -20.45 -18.93 18.39
C GLU A 243 -19.20 -19.18 19.28
N PRO A 244 -18.70 -18.16 20.03
CA PRO A 244 -18.67 -16.72 19.73
C PRO A 244 -17.71 -16.44 18.56
N PRO A 245 -17.81 -15.30 17.85
CA PRO A 245 -16.98 -15.02 16.69
C PRO A 245 -15.49 -15.13 17.04
N GLN A 246 -14.86 -16.21 16.60
CA GLN A 246 -13.45 -16.46 16.84
C GLN A 246 -12.64 -15.87 15.69
N ALA A 247 -11.67 -15.02 16.06
CA ALA A 247 -10.67 -14.49 15.16
C ALA A 247 -9.93 -15.61 14.44
N HIS A 248 -9.66 -15.45 13.14
CA HIS A 248 -8.78 -16.37 12.40
C HIS A 248 -7.36 -16.45 13.01
N ARG A 249 -6.91 -15.40 13.71
CA ARG A 249 -5.65 -15.35 14.47
C ARG A 249 -5.83 -14.49 15.74
N ALA A 250 -6.20 -15.12 16.86
CA ALA A 250 -6.58 -14.42 18.09
C ALA A 250 -5.44 -13.65 18.82
N ASN A 251 -4.18 -13.87 18.46
CA ASN A 251 -3.01 -13.21 19.07
C ASN A 251 -2.07 -12.61 18.01
N GLY A 252 -2.61 -12.15 16.89
CA GLY A 252 -1.80 -11.50 15.86
C GLY A 252 -2.59 -10.49 15.05
N TYR A 253 -2.17 -10.33 13.81
CA TYR A 253 -2.81 -9.45 12.85
C TYR A 253 -3.11 -10.18 11.53
N GLN A 254 -3.90 -9.54 10.69
CA GLN A 254 -4.24 -10.01 9.35
C GLN A 254 -4.25 -8.84 8.37
N ILE A 255 -3.67 -9.06 7.19
CA ILE A 255 -3.73 -8.15 6.04
C ILE A 255 -4.46 -8.88 4.93
N ILE A 256 -5.43 -8.23 4.28
CA ILE A 256 -6.12 -8.78 3.13
C ILE A 256 -6.13 -7.79 1.97
N SER A 257 -5.76 -8.27 0.78
CA SER A 257 -6.05 -7.61 -0.49
C SER A 257 -7.51 -7.92 -0.89
N PRO A 258 -8.31 -6.92 -1.27
CA PRO A 258 -9.69 -7.11 -1.73
C PRO A 258 -9.81 -7.95 -3.00
#